data_AF-A0A1Q8RM30-F1
#
_entry.id   AF-A0A1Q8RM30-F1
#
_cell.length_a   1.000
_cell.length_b   1.000
_cell.length_c   1.000
_cell.angle_alpha   90.00
_cell.angle_beta   90.00
_cell.angle_gamma   90.00
#
_symmetry.space_group_name_H-M   'P 1'
#
loop_
_entity.id
_entity.type
_entity.pdbx_description
1 polymer ?
#
loop_
_entity_poly.entity_id
_entity_poly.type
_entity_poly.pdbx_seq_one_letter_code
_entity_poly.pdbx_strand_id
1 'polypeptide(L)'
;MLARAVVLLMLGAIACAQVPQDFPETMACKQNDGSTATITEAEILADVVGPKGVLSDKSAANVASGKCSGLSGIPLYTNSVAGKASVGFAYDEAKKTYYYCFAQGAVDVATGYPTQCTEETSQDS
;
A
#
# COMPACT_ATOMS: atom_id res chain seq x y z
N MET A 1 24.36 34.37 -42.68
CA MET A 1 23.19 34.62 -41.81
C MET A 1 22.92 33.38 -40.97
N LEU A 2 23.02 33.57 -39.65
CA LEU A 2 22.55 32.76 -38.51
C LEU A 2 22.56 31.23 -38.61
N ALA A 3 23.56 30.66 -37.92
CA ALA A 3 23.49 29.35 -37.29
C ALA A 3 22.28 29.29 -36.34
N ARG A 4 21.36 28.36 -36.55
CA ARG A 4 20.29 28.03 -35.60
C ARG A 4 20.72 26.82 -34.79
N ALA A 5 21.33 27.09 -33.64
CA ALA A 5 21.54 26.11 -32.60
C ALA A 5 20.17 25.71 -32.04
N VAL A 6 19.74 24.48 -32.32
CA VAL A 6 18.58 23.88 -31.66
C VAL A 6 19.07 23.27 -30.36
N VAL A 7 18.87 23.99 -29.25
CA VAL A 7 19.08 23.47 -27.90
C VAL A 7 17.90 22.55 -27.58
N LEU A 8 18.12 21.24 -27.64
CA LEU A 8 17.20 20.24 -27.12
C LEU A 8 17.26 20.27 -25.59
N LEU A 9 16.30 20.94 -24.97
CA LEU A 9 16.02 20.85 -23.53
C LEU A 9 15.53 19.43 -23.22
N MET A 10 16.46 18.55 -22.85
CA MET A 10 16.14 17.28 -22.22
C MET A 10 15.62 17.57 -20.81
N LEU A 11 14.30 17.68 -20.63
CA LEU A 11 13.69 17.65 -19.31
C LEU A 11 13.82 16.23 -18.74
N GLY A 12 14.91 15.99 -18.01
CA GLY A 12 15.02 14.86 -17.11
C GLY A 12 14.07 15.08 -15.94
N ALA A 13 12.84 14.57 -16.06
CA ALA A 13 11.99 14.39 -14.90
C ALA A 13 12.64 13.29 -14.04
N ILE A 14 13.34 13.68 -12.97
CA ILE A 14 13.70 12.75 -11.91
C ILE A 14 12.37 12.41 -11.24
N ALA A 15 11.68 11.40 -11.76
CA ALA A 15 10.58 10.80 -11.05
C ALA A 15 11.18 10.27 -9.75
N CYS A 16 10.88 10.92 -8.62
CA CYS A 16 11.15 10.34 -7.31
C CYS A 16 10.37 9.03 -7.26
N ALA A 17 11.04 7.91 -7.53
CA ALA A 17 10.45 6.60 -7.47
C ALA A 17 9.99 6.39 -6.03
N GLN A 18 8.68 6.30 -5.85
CA GLN A 18 8.10 5.96 -4.56
C GLN A 18 8.53 4.54 -4.22
N VAL A 19 9.01 4.32 -3.01
CA VAL A 19 9.61 3.03 -2.63
C VAL A 19 8.56 2.21 -1.89
N PRO A 20 8.04 1.11 -2.45
CA PRO A 20 7.23 0.16 -1.70
C PRO A 20 8.13 -0.67 -0.78
N GLN A 21 7.70 -0.89 0.46
CA GLN A 21 8.34 -1.77 1.43
C GLN A 21 7.34 -2.72 2.08
N ASP A 22 7.75 -3.98 2.20
CA ASP A 22 7.02 -5.07 2.88
C ASP A 22 5.64 -5.44 2.29
N PHE A 23 5.36 -4.96 1.08
CA PHE A 23 4.18 -5.37 0.31
C PHE A 23 4.30 -6.85 -0.09
N PRO A 24 3.24 -7.64 0.11
CA PRO A 24 3.23 -9.02 -0.36
C PRO A 24 3.06 -9.07 -1.89
N GLU A 25 3.62 -10.10 -2.52
CA GLU A 25 3.47 -10.30 -3.98
C GLU A 25 2.02 -10.58 -4.33
N THR A 26 1.37 -11.40 -3.50
CA THR A 26 -0.07 -11.63 -3.55
C THR A 26 -0.66 -11.71 -2.16
N MET A 27 -1.95 -11.42 -2.05
CA MET A 27 -2.74 -11.70 -0.86
C MET A 27 -4.08 -12.31 -1.22
N ALA A 28 -4.55 -13.19 -0.35
CA ALA A 28 -5.85 -13.83 -0.43
C ALA A 28 -6.78 -13.27 0.65
N CYS A 29 -7.89 -12.67 0.24
CA CYS A 29 -8.84 -12.01 1.15
C CYS A 29 -10.24 -12.62 1.02
N LYS A 30 -10.84 -13.00 2.15
CA LYS A 30 -12.24 -13.46 2.20
C LYS A 30 -13.18 -12.33 1.76
N GLN A 31 -14.19 -12.67 0.99
CA GLN A 31 -15.22 -11.76 0.48
C GLN A 31 -16.55 -11.96 1.22
N ASN A 32 -17.45 -10.99 1.09
CA ASN A 32 -18.75 -11.01 1.78
C ASN A 32 -19.67 -12.16 1.30
N ASP A 33 -19.45 -12.65 0.08
CA ASP A 33 -20.15 -13.81 -0.49
C ASP A 33 -19.54 -15.16 -0.06
N GLY A 34 -18.52 -15.15 0.79
CA GLY A 34 -17.81 -16.33 1.26
C GLY A 34 -16.70 -16.82 0.31
N SER A 35 -16.51 -16.19 -0.85
CA SER A 35 -15.40 -16.49 -1.75
C SER A 35 -14.08 -15.89 -1.24
N THR A 36 -12.98 -16.23 -1.92
CA THR A 36 -11.65 -15.64 -1.66
C THR A 36 -11.19 -14.92 -2.91
N ALA A 37 -10.81 -13.65 -2.77
CA ALA A 37 -10.22 -12.87 -3.84
C ALA A 37 -8.70 -12.83 -3.70
N THR A 38 -7.99 -13.05 -4.80
CA THR A 38 -6.55 -12.80 -4.90
C THR A 38 -6.32 -11.35 -5.35
N ILE A 39 -5.36 -10.70 -4.70
CA ILE A 39 -4.94 -9.31 -4.98
C ILE A 39 -3.42 -9.33 -5.13
N THR A 40 -2.91 -8.75 -6.20
CA THR A 40 -1.48 -8.64 -6.50
C THR A 40 -0.86 -7.39 -5.88
N GLU A 41 0.48 -7.39 -5.70
CA GLU A 41 1.23 -6.20 -5.29
C GLU A 41 0.89 -4.98 -6.17
N ALA A 42 0.83 -5.17 -7.49
CA ALA A 42 0.54 -4.11 -8.43
C ALA A 42 -0.87 -3.51 -8.22
N GLU A 43 -1.88 -4.32 -7.93
CA GLU A 43 -3.22 -3.85 -7.58
C GLU A 43 -3.21 -3.03 -6.28
N ILE A 44 -2.47 -3.49 -5.27
CA ILE A 44 -2.33 -2.76 -4.00
C ILE A 44 -1.65 -1.42 -4.24
N LEU A 45 -0.49 -1.41 -4.88
CA LEU A 45 0.27 -0.20 -5.15
C LEU A 45 -0.52 0.78 -6.00
N ALA A 46 -1.25 0.31 -7.01
CA ALA A 46 -2.12 1.16 -7.81
C ALA A 46 -3.14 1.91 -6.94
N ASP A 47 -3.62 1.33 -5.84
CA ASP A 47 -4.62 1.93 -4.96
C ASP A 47 -4.05 2.63 -3.72
N VAL A 48 -2.80 2.42 -3.32
CA VAL A 48 -2.21 3.12 -2.17
C VAL A 48 -1.26 4.27 -2.53
N VAL A 49 -0.64 4.23 -3.72
CA VAL A 49 0.30 5.25 -4.17
C VAL A 49 -0.41 6.54 -4.60
N GLY A 50 0.06 7.68 -4.07
CA GLY A 50 -0.45 9.02 -4.38
C GLY A 50 -1.28 9.61 -3.24
N PRO A 51 -2.14 10.63 -3.50
CA PRO A 51 -3.03 11.22 -2.49
C PRO A 51 -4.24 10.30 -2.21
N LYS A 52 -4.00 8.99 -2.08
CA LYS A 52 -5.02 7.96 -1.92
C LYS A 52 -5.10 7.52 -0.46
N GLY A 53 -6.27 7.01 -0.07
CA GLY A 53 -6.52 6.51 1.28
C GLY A 53 -6.99 7.58 2.27
N VAL A 54 -7.42 7.10 3.43
CA VAL A 54 -7.99 7.89 4.53
C VAL A 54 -7.03 7.81 5.71
N LEU A 55 -6.63 8.98 6.22
CA LEU A 55 -5.82 9.07 7.43
C LEU A 55 -6.55 8.40 8.59
N SER A 56 -5.98 7.33 9.11
CA SER A 56 -6.56 6.50 10.16
C SER A 56 -5.92 6.79 11.52
N ASP A 57 -4.60 6.99 11.53
CA ASP A 57 -3.84 7.42 12.72
C ASP A 57 -2.65 8.29 12.31
N LYS A 58 -2.21 9.19 13.19
CA LYS A 58 -1.01 10.03 12.97
C LYS A 58 0.29 9.25 13.17
N SER A 59 0.24 8.06 13.76
CA SER A 59 1.39 7.19 13.98
C SER A 59 0.99 5.73 13.77
N ALA A 60 1.57 5.08 12.76
CA ALA A 60 1.31 3.69 12.43
C ALA A 60 1.71 2.73 13.55
N ALA A 61 2.69 3.11 14.37
CA ALA A 61 3.05 2.38 15.57
C ALA A 61 1.90 2.28 16.61
N ASN A 62 0.95 3.22 16.62
CA ASN A 62 -0.17 3.22 17.59
C ASN A 62 -1.15 2.07 17.35
N VAL A 63 -1.29 1.63 16.10
CA VAL A 63 -2.24 0.58 15.72
C VAL A 63 -1.67 -0.82 16.04
N ALA A 64 -0.40 -0.88 16.49
CA ALA A 64 0.26 -1.95 17.24
C ALA A 64 0.04 -3.39 16.71
N SER A 65 -0.34 -3.53 15.45
CA SER A 65 -0.64 -4.79 14.78
C SER A 65 0.11 -4.84 13.46
N GLY A 66 0.86 -5.92 13.26
CA GLY A 66 1.57 -6.20 12.01
C GLY A 66 2.92 -5.49 11.87
N LYS A 67 3.30 -5.28 10.59
CA LYS A 67 4.66 -4.94 10.15
C LYS A 67 5.06 -3.48 10.45
N CYS A 68 4.11 -2.62 10.79
CA CYS A 68 4.32 -1.17 10.98
C CYS A 68 4.54 -0.73 12.44
N SER A 69 4.69 -1.65 13.39
CA SER A 69 4.87 -1.33 14.81
C SER A 69 6.10 -0.45 15.11
N GLY A 70 7.12 -0.47 14.24
CA GLY A 70 8.32 0.36 14.36
C GLY A 70 8.21 1.77 13.76
N LEU A 71 7.10 2.12 13.12
CA LEU A 71 6.95 3.38 12.36
C LEU A 71 6.33 4.50 13.21
N SER A 72 6.99 4.85 14.31
CA SER A 72 6.54 5.91 15.22
C SER A 72 6.54 7.28 14.54
N GLY A 73 5.42 7.98 14.63
CA GLY A 73 5.25 9.32 14.04
C GLY A 73 5.07 9.31 12.51
N ILE A 74 5.01 8.14 11.87
CA ILE A 74 4.66 8.01 10.46
C ILE A 74 3.14 7.77 10.34
N PRO A 75 2.38 8.60 9.62
CA PRO A 75 0.93 8.45 9.55
C PRO A 75 0.49 7.13 8.92
N LEU A 76 -0.57 6.53 9.48
CA LEU A 76 -1.25 5.35 8.94
C LEU A 76 -2.46 5.78 8.12
N TYR A 77 -2.58 5.21 6.93
CA TYR A 77 -3.70 5.35 6.03
C TYR A 77 -4.37 3.99 5.82
N THR A 78 -5.66 4.03 5.52
CA THR A 78 -6.39 2.86 5.04
C THR A 78 -7.03 3.18 3.70
N ASN A 79 -7.07 2.21 2.80
CA ASN A 79 -7.82 2.34 1.55
C ASN A 79 -8.47 1.01 1.15
N SER A 80 -9.53 1.07 0.36
CA SER A 80 -10.08 -0.10 -0.29
C SER A 80 -9.30 -0.39 -1.57
N VAL A 81 -8.81 -1.62 -1.73
CA VAL A 81 -8.08 -2.08 -2.91
C VAL A 81 -9.00 -2.94 -3.76
N ALA A 82 -9.21 -2.52 -5.01
CA ALA A 82 -10.04 -3.20 -6.01
C ALA A 82 -11.45 -3.62 -5.52
N GLY A 83 -11.99 -2.99 -4.46
CA GLY A 83 -13.23 -3.40 -3.81
C GLY A 83 -13.19 -4.77 -3.10
N LYS A 84 -12.00 -5.38 -3.00
CA LYS A 84 -11.79 -6.75 -2.48
C LYS A 84 -11.29 -6.76 -1.04
N ALA A 85 -10.55 -5.74 -0.63
CA ALA A 85 -9.96 -5.66 0.71
C ALA A 85 -9.82 -4.21 1.19
N SER A 86 -9.67 -4.06 2.50
CA SER A 86 -9.18 -2.84 3.13
C SER A 86 -7.71 -3.02 3.47
N VAL A 87 -6.83 -2.19 2.92
CA VAL A 87 -5.39 -2.23 3.14
C VAL A 87 -4.97 -1.06 4.02
N GLY A 88 -4.25 -1.36 5.09
CA GLY A 88 -3.56 -0.38 5.93
C GLY A 88 -2.11 -0.22 5.47
N PHE A 89 -1.69 1.02 5.25
CA PHE A 89 -0.32 1.35 4.85
C PHE A 89 0.15 2.63 5.54
N ALA A 90 1.46 2.73 5.79
CA ALA A 90 2.08 3.95 6.30
C ALA A 90 2.86 4.65 5.19
N TYR A 91 2.87 5.98 5.21
CA TYR A 91 3.63 6.77 4.23
C TYR A 91 4.61 7.70 4.92
N ASP A 92 5.90 7.42 4.73
CA ASP A 92 7.00 8.29 5.15
C ASP A 92 7.29 9.30 4.04
N GLU A 93 6.76 10.51 4.20
CA GLU A 93 6.92 11.57 3.21
C GLU A 93 8.37 12.02 3.04
N ALA A 94 9.20 11.93 4.08
CA ALA A 94 10.60 12.33 4.03
C ALA A 94 11.42 11.36 3.16
N LYS A 95 11.10 10.06 3.24
CA LYS A 95 11.75 9.01 2.44
C LYS A 95 11.03 8.70 1.12
N LYS A 96 9.81 9.21 0.94
CA LYS A 96 8.90 8.84 -0.15
C LYS A 96 8.67 7.32 -0.19
N THR A 97 8.54 6.71 0.99
CA THR A 97 8.39 5.26 1.18
C THR A 97 7.00 4.91 1.65
N TYR A 98 6.39 3.92 1.01
CA TYR A 98 5.13 3.31 1.44
C TYR A 98 5.47 2.00 2.14
N TYR A 99 4.86 1.78 3.29
CA TYR A 99 5.01 0.57 4.08
C TYR A 99 3.68 -0.15 4.14
N TYR A 100 3.65 -1.41 3.76
CA TYR A 100 2.49 -2.24 3.98
C TYR A 100 2.38 -2.62 5.46
N CYS A 101 1.21 -2.41 6.06
CA CYS A 101 0.98 -2.71 7.48
C CYS A 101 0.13 -3.95 7.69
N PHE A 102 -1.03 -4.01 7.02
CA PHE A 102 -1.99 -5.11 7.11
C PHE A 102 -3.01 -5.03 5.97
N ALA A 103 -3.74 -6.13 5.76
CA ALA A 103 -4.91 -6.18 4.91
C ALA A 103 -6.04 -6.97 5.59
N GLN A 104 -7.27 -6.49 5.41
CA GLN A 104 -8.48 -7.08 5.96
C GLN A 104 -9.50 -7.33 4.84
N GLY A 105 -10.08 -8.52 4.86
CA GLY A 105 -11.20 -8.91 4.00
C GLY A 105 -12.55 -8.64 4.66
N ALA A 106 -13.53 -9.45 4.29
CA ALA A 106 -14.90 -9.38 4.80
C ALA A 106 -15.00 -9.60 6.32
N VAL A 107 -16.09 -9.10 6.91
CA VAL A 107 -16.41 -9.32 8.31
C VAL A 107 -16.78 -10.79 8.52
N ASP A 108 -16.12 -11.43 9.49
CA ASP A 108 -16.47 -12.77 9.91
C ASP A 108 -17.78 -12.75 10.72
N VAL A 109 -18.76 -13.53 10.29
CA VAL A 109 -20.10 -13.57 10.91
C VAL A 109 -20.10 -14.17 12.31
N ALA A 110 -19.10 -14.99 12.66
CA ALA A 110 -19.01 -15.61 13.98
C ALA A 110 -18.39 -14.66 15.02
N THR A 111 -17.46 -13.80 14.60
CA THR A 111 -16.74 -12.90 15.51
C THR A 111 -17.18 -11.44 15.42
N GLY A 112 -17.78 -11.03 14.31
CA GLY A 112 -18.13 -9.63 14.02
C GLY A 112 -16.94 -8.76 13.63
N TYR A 113 -15.74 -9.33 13.44
CA TYR A 113 -14.53 -8.61 13.06
C TYR A 113 -14.09 -8.94 11.63
N PRO A 114 -13.46 -8.00 10.91
CA PRO A 114 -12.85 -8.28 9.61
C PRO A 114 -11.84 -9.43 9.68
N THR A 115 -11.87 -10.34 8.69
CA THR A 115 -10.85 -11.38 8.56
C THR A 115 -9.54 -10.78 8.09
N GLN A 116 -8.41 -11.25 8.62
CA GLN A 116 -7.10 -10.90 8.07
C GLN A 116 -6.89 -11.59 6.72
N CYS A 117 -6.34 -10.87 5.74
CA CYS A 117 -5.93 -11.49 4.48
C CYS A 117 -4.66 -12.34 4.69
N THR A 118 -4.54 -13.43 3.95
CA THR A 118 -3.33 -14.25 3.93
C THR A 118 -2.35 -13.64 2.93
N GLU A 119 -1.10 -13.43 3.34
CA GLU A 119 -0.05 -12.80 2.55
C GLU A 119 0.91 -13.86 2.02
N GLU A 120 1.26 -13.80 0.74
CA GLU A 120 2.34 -14.59 0.16
C GLU A 120 3.50 -13.66 -0.21
N THR A 121 4.66 -13.93 0.38
CA THR A 121 5.94 -13.27 0.08
C THR A 121 6.90 -14.31 -0.46
N SER A 122 7.75 -13.96 -1.43
CA SER A 122 8.71 -14.85 -2.10
C SER A 122 9.86 -15.37 -1.22
N GLN A 123 9.66 -15.46 0.09
CA GLN A 123 10.62 -15.98 1.08
C GLN A 123 10.30 -17.39 1.61
N ASP A 124 9.44 -18.16 0.93
CA ASP A 124 9.20 -19.59 1.21
C ASP A 124 9.59 -20.47 0.02
N SER A 125 10.88 -20.46 -0.37
CA SER A 125 11.47 -21.43 -1.31
C SER A 125 12.88 -21.83 -0.90
#